data_AF-A0A7K0Q983-F1
#
_entry.id   AF-A0A7K0Q983-F1
#
_cell.length_a   1.000
_cell.length_b   1.000
_cell.length_c   1.000
_cell.angle_alpha   90.00
_cell.angle_beta   90.00
_cell.angle_gamma   90.00
#
_symmetry.space_group_name_H-M   'P 1'
#
loop_
_entity.id
_entity.type
_entity.pdbx_description
1 polymer ?
#
loop_
_entity_poly.entity_id
_entity_poly.type
_entity_poly.pdbx_seq_one_letter_code
_entity_poly.pdbx_strand_id
1 'polypeptide(L)'
;MQKPENRESLSSRSIAQRAIDFPEQISLASETEKITAFELNAIVNSFSQTLSQIPKSPTFLPVLLGPNINSVIAYHAAIRSRTPFALIDSNVNPDYLQSILTRLGNPKYFVNTNPEALNISALEQVFVGRDKA
;
A
#
# COMPACT_ATOMS: atom_id res chain seq x y z
N MET A 1 -26.84 -22.40 -13.61
CA MET A 1 -26.00 -22.06 -12.43
C MET A 1 -24.63 -21.66 -12.92
N GLN A 2 -24.31 -20.37 -12.97
CA GLN A 2 -22.96 -19.89 -13.26
C GLN A 2 -22.11 -20.01 -11.98
N LYS A 3 -20.89 -20.56 -12.10
CA LYS A 3 -19.92 -20.64 -10.99
C LYS A 3 -19.60 -19.23 -10.48
N PRO A 4 -19.34 -19.06 -9.17
CA PRO A 4 -18.97 -17.75 -8.64
C PRO A 4 -17.63 -17.35 -9.28
N GLU A 5 -17.66 -16.30 -10.10
CA GLU A 5 -16.45 -15.73 -10.66
C GLU A 5 -15.51 -15.33 -9.52
N ASN A 6 -14.30 -15.85 -9.63
CA ASN A 6 -13.25 -15.78 -8.64
C ASN A 6 -12.99 -14.31 -8.27
N ARG A 7 -13.38 -13.87 -7.06
CA ARG A 7 -13.37 -12.47 -6.59
C ARG A 7 -11.95 -11.96 -6.29
N GLU A 8 -11.04 -12.04 -7.24
CA GLU A 8 -9.86 -11.19 -7.27
C GLU A 8 -10.23 -9.94 -8.06
N SER A 9 -10.01 -8.77 -7.46
CA SER A 9 -10.33 -7.48 -8.08
C SER A 9 -9.74 -7.39 -9.49
N LEU A 10 -10.49 -6.85 -10.45
CA LEU A 10 -10.07 -6.66 -11.84
C LEU A 10 -8.71 -5.93 -11.96
N SER A 11 -8.38 -5.04 -11.01
CA SER A 11 -7.10 -4.33 -10.96
C SER A 11 -5.91 -5.23 -10.59
N SER A 12 -6.06 -6.17 -9.64
CA SER A 12 -4.97 -7.07 -9.22
C SER A 12 -4.66 -8.17 -10.24
N ARG A 13 -5.66 -8.62 -10.99
CA ARG A 13 -5.50 -9.57 -12.11
C ARG A 13 -4.61 -9.00 -13.22
N SER A 14 -4.68 -7.69 -13.46
CA SER A 14 -3.88 -7.05 -14.52
C SER A 14 -2.37 -7.17 -14.26
N ILE A 15 -1.91 -7.04 -13.02
CA ILE A 15 -0.47 -7.15 -12.69
C ILE A 15 0.00 -8.61 -12.76
N ALA A 16 -0.76 -9.53 -12.16
CA ALA A 16 -0.38 -10.94 -12.16
C ALA A 16 -0.35 -11.51 -13.60
N GLN A 17 -1.33 -11.14 -14.42
CA GLN A 17 -1.38 -11.56 -15.82
C GLN A 17 -0.25 -10.93 -16.65
N ARG A 18 0.04 -9.63 -16.48
CA ARG A 18 1.17 -8.98 -17.17
C ARG A 18 2.53 -9.57 -16.78
N ALA A 19 2.70 -10.01 -15.53
CA ALA A 19 3.91 -10.70 -15.10
C ALA A 19 4.13 -12.05 -15.79
N ILE A 20 3.05 -12.70 -16.27
CA ILE A 20 3.10 -13.95 -17.03
C ILE A 20 3.32 -13.65 -18.51
N ASP A 21 2.52 -12.74 -19.08
CA ASP A 21 2.50 -12.49 -20.52
C ASP A 21 3.70 -11.65 -20.98
N PHE A 22 4.19 -10.74 -20.14
CA PHE A 22 5.22 -9.76 -20.47
C PHE A 22 6.19 -9.52 -19.30
N PRO A 23 6.91 -10.55 -18.81
CA PRO A 23 7.67 -10.49 -17.56
C PRO A 23 8.70 -9.36 -17.51
N GLU A 24 9.40 -9.11 -18.62
CA GLU A 24 10.47 -8.10 -18.73
C GLU A 24 9.95 -6.69 -19.06
N GLN A 25 8.64 -6.52 -19.30
CA GLN A 25 8.08 -5.21 -19.64
C GLN A 25 8.17 -4.27 -18.42
N ILE A 26 8.79 -3.10 -18.61
CA ILE A 26 8.81 -2.06 -17.57
C ILE A 26 7.38 -1.62 -17.25
N SER A 27 6.98 -1.78 -15.99
CA SER A 27 5.67 -1.45 -15.46
C SER A 27 5.67 -0.17 -14.63
N LEU A 28 6.76 0.11 -13.92
CA LEU A 28 6.99 1.37 -13.21
C LEU A 28 8.39 1.87 -13.49
N ALA A 29 8.55 3.19 -13.53
CA ALA A 29 9.84 3.85 -13.64
C ALA A 29 9.85 5.13 -12.81
N SER A 30 10.99 5.39 -12.19
CA SER A 30 11.38 6.65 -11.57
C SER A 30 12.67 7.14 -12.25
N GLU A 31 13.25 8.22 -11.76
CA GLU A 31 14.54 8.72 -12.27
C GLU A 31 15.68 7.72 -12.07
N THR A 32 15.63 6.92 -11.00
CA THR A 32 16.72 6.03 -10.57
C THR A 32 16.40 4.56 -10.68
N GLU A 33 15.12 4.18 -10.78
CA GLU A 33 14.69 2.79 -10.78
C GLU A 33 13.71 2.49 -11.92
N LYS A 34 13.75 1.24 -12.38
CA LYS A 34 12.77 0.66 -13.28
C LYS A 34 12.36 -0.69 -12.70
N ILE A 35 11.06 -0.95 -12.67
CA ILE A 35 10.49 -2.21 -12.18
C ILE A 35 9.75 -2.87 -13.33
N THR A 36 10.15 -4.10 -13.63
CA THR A 36 9.50 -4.97 -14.61
C THR A 36 8.14 -5.48 -14.11
N ALA A 37 7.31 -6.02 -15.01
CA ALA A 37 6.03 -6.62 -14.62
C ALA A 37 6.23 -7.79 -13.65
N PHE A 38 7.26 -8.60 -13.87
CA PHE A 38 7.62 -9.72 -12.99
C PHE A 38 7.99 -9.25 -11.58
N GLU A 39 8.90 -8.28 -11.46
CA GLU A 39 9.34 -7.73 -10.18
C GLU A 39 8.18 -7.04 -9.45
N LEU A 40 7.39 -6.22 -10.14
CA LEU A 40 6.24 -5.54 -9.55
C LEU A 40 5.28 -6.55 -8.95
N ASN A 41 4.96 -7.62 -9.67
CA ASN A 41 4.07 -8.64 -9.17
C ASN A 41 4.64 -9.37 -7.95
N ALA A 42 5.94 -9.69 -7.96
CA ALA A 42 6.61 -10.35 -6.85
C ALA A 42 6.57 -9.48 -5.57
N ILE A 43 6.91 -8.19 -5.69
CA ILE A 43 6.91 -7.25 -4.57
C ILE A 43 5.49 -7.04 -4.04
N VAL A 44 4.51 -6.78 -4.93
CA VAL A 44 3.10 -6.60 -4.54
C VAL A 44 2.56 -7.86 -3.87
N ASN A 45 2.89 -9.05 -4.38
CA ASN A 45 2.46 -10.31 -3.77
C ASN A 45 3.04 -10.49 -2.37
N SER A 46 4.36 -10.34 -2.22
CA SER A 46 5.03 -10.43 -0.93
C SER A 46 4.46 -9.44 0.08
N PHE A 47 4.33 -8.17 -0.30
CA PHE A 47 3.81 -7.15 0.61
C PHE A 47 2.33 -7.37 0.93
N SER A 48 1.51 -7.83 -0.02
CA SER A 48 0.09 -8.14 0.25
C SER A 48 -0.08 -9.27 1.27
N GLN A 49 0.82 -10.25 1.28
CA GLN A 49 0.83 -11.31 2.29
C GLN A 49 1.16 -10.72 3.67
N THR A 50 2.14 -9.82 3.76
CA THR A 50 2.44 -9.10 5.00
C THR A 50 1.22 -8.30 5.47
N LEU A 51 0.56 -7.55 4.59
CA LEU A 51 -0.65 -6.78 4.93
C LEU A 51 -1.80 -7.67 5.43
N SER A 52 -1.92 -8.91 4.92
CA SER A 52 -2.96 -9.85 5.34
C SER A 52 -2.76 -10.40 6.76
N GLN A 53 -1.52 -10.34 7.27
CA GLN A 53 -1.16 -10.76 8.62
C GLN A 53 -1.38 -9.67 9.67
N ILE A 54 -1.57 -8.41 9.25
CA ILE A 54 -1.84 -7.31 10.18
C ILE A 54 -3.19 -7.57 10.85
N PRO A 55 -3.27 -7.53 12.20
CA PRO A 55 -4.55 -7.62 12.90
C PRO A 55 -5.49 -6.56 12.35
N LYS A 56 -6.70 -6.98 11.97
CA LYS A 56 -7.71 -6.07 11.45
C LYS A 56 -8.06 -5.05 12.54
N SER A 57 -7.42 -3.88 12.48
CA SER A 57 -7.80 -2.70 13.26
C SER A 57 -9.18 -2.26 12.77
N PRO A 58 -10.07 -1.74 13.64
CA PRO A 58 -11.52 -1.97 13.51
C PRO A 58 -12.21 -1.34 12.30
N THR A 59 -11.51 -0.66 11.37
CA THR A 59 -12.18 -0.09 10.19
C THR A 59 -11.33 -0.13 8.93
N PHE A 60 -10.18 0.55 8.90
CA PHE A 60 -9.32 0.62 7.71
C PHE A 60 -7.84 0.71 8.08
N LEU A 61 -6.97 0.12 7.25
CA LEU A 61 -5.53 0.34 7.28
C LEU A 61 -5.20 1.65 6.54
N PRO A 62 -4.63 2.67 7.20
CA PRO A 62 -4.13 3.84 6.51
C PRO A 62 -2.92 3.49 5.65
N VAL A 63 -2.92 3.97 4.40
CA VAL A 63 -1.80 3.87 3.47
C VAL A 63 -1.44 5.28 3.05
N LEU A 64 -0.32 5.78 3.55
CA LEU A 64 0.19 7.09 3.19
C LEU A 64 0.83 7.00 1.80
N LEU A 65 0.40 7.80 0.84
CA LEU A 65 0.90 7.82 -0.52
C LEU A 65 1.71 9.09 -0.78
N GLY A 66 2.92 8.92 -1.30
CA GLY A 66 3.75 9.99 -1.85
C GLY A 66 3.95 9.84 -3.37
N PRO A 67 4.65 10.78 -4.02
CA PRO A 67 4.98 10.71 -5.44
C PRO A 67 6.16 9.76 -5.70
N ASN A 68 6.01 8.47 -5.37
CA ASN A 68 7.07 7.47 -5.50
C ASN A 68 6.52 6.08 -5.89
N ILE A 69 7.43 5.21 -6.34
CA ILE A 69 7.12 3.83 -6.75
C ILE A 69 6.50 3.02 -5.61
N ASN A 70 6.98 3.20 -4.37
CA ASN A 70 6.48 2.50 -3.18
C ASN A 70 4.98 2.73 -2.96
N SER A 71 4.47 3.91 -3.34
CA SER A 71 3.05 4.26 -3.23
C SER A 71 2.19 3.44 -4.19
N VAL A 72 2.67 3.20 -5.41
CA VAL A 72 1.98 2.35 -6.39
C VAL A 72 1.99 0.90 -5.93
N ILE A 73 3.13 0.42 -5.42
CA ILE A 73 3.26 -0.93 -4.86
C ILE A 73 2.29 -1.12 -3.67
N ALA A 74 2.28 -0.18 -2.72
CA ALA A 74 1.42 -0.23 -1.55
C ALA A 74 -0.07 -0.24 -1.91
N TYR A 75 -0.48 0.58 -2.88
CA TYR A 75 -1.85 0.59 -3.39
C TYR A 75 -2.26 -0.79 -3.94
N HIS A 76 -1.46 -1.38 -4.83
CA HIS A 76 -1.77 -2.68 -5.40
C HIS A 76 -1.72 -3.81 -4.36
N ALA A 77 -0.80 -3.73 -3.41
CA ALA A 77 -0.70 -4.71 -2.32
C ALA A 77 -1.91 -4.63 -1.38
N ALA A 78 -2.39 -3.42 -1.06
CA ALA A 78 -3.57 -3.21 -0.24
C ALA A 78 -4.85 -3.73 -0.92
N ILE A 79 -4.97 -3.56 -2.24
CA ILE A 79 -6.05 -4.19 -3.02
C ILE A 79 -5.96 -5.72 -2.94
N ARG A 80 -4.76 -6.27 -3.19
CA ARG A 80 -4.54 -7.72 -3.26
C ARG A 80 -4.73 -8.41 -1.91
N SER A 81 -4.37 -7.75 -0.81
CA SER A 81 -4.50 -8.31 0.55
C SER A 81 -5.94 -8.44 1.03
N ARG A 82 -6.90 -7.78 0.35
CA ARG A 82 -8.31 -7.68 0.76
C ARG A 82 -8.50 -7.04 2.15
N THR A 83 -7.48 -6.36 2.66
CA THR A 83 -7.57 -5.56 3.88
C THR A 83 -8.26 -4.25 3.52
N PRO A 84 -9.36 -3.85 4.18
CA PRO A 84 -9.93 -2.52 3.99
C PRO A 84 -8.86 -1.46 4.26
N PHE A 85 -8.68 -0.53 3.33
CA PHE A 85 -7.66 0.51 3.42
C PHE A 85 -8.22 1.91 3.13
N ALA A 86 -7.53 2.92 3.66
CA ALA A 86 -7.76 4.32 3.33
C ALA A 86 -6.48 4.91 2.75
N LEU A 87 -6.57 5.47 1.54
CA LEU A 87 -5.46 6.18 0.91
C LEU A 87 -5.41 7.60 1.46
N ILE A 88 -4.24 8.01 1.94
CA ILE A 88 -4.03 9.33 2.52
C ILE A 88 -2.81 9.94 1.86
N ASP A 89 -2.90 11.16 1.36
CA ASP A 89 -1.74 11.88 0.83
C ASP A 89 -0.72 12.09 1.97
N SER A 90 0.55 11.70 1.76
CA SER A 90 1.60 11.84 2.77
C SER A 90 1.95 13.29 3.10
N ASN A 91 1.54 14.25 2.26
CA ASN A 91 1.81 15.68 2.41
C ASN A 91 0.67 16.44 3.09
N VAL A 92 -0.40 15.77 3.55
CA VAL A 92 -1.44 16.46 4.32
C VAL A 92 -0.86 17.11 5.57
N ASN A 93 -1.46 18.23 5.97
CA ASN A 93 -1.13 18.88 7.22
C ASN A 93 -1.28 17.89 8.40
N PRO A 94 -0.38 17.91 9.41
CA PRO A 94 -0.38 16.94 10.52
C PRO A 94 -1.64 16.96 11.38
N ASP A 95 -2.22 18.12 11.64
CA ASP A 95 -3.47 18.24 12.40
C ASP A 95 -4.62 17.62 11.62
N TYR A 96 -4.60 17.79 10.29
CA TYR A 96 -5.56 17.15 9.40
C TYR A 96 -5.36 15.63 9.33
N LEU A 97 -4.11 15.16 9.29
CA LEU A 97 -3.78 13.74 9.38
C LEU A 97 -4.33 13.14 10.68
N GLN A 98 -4.10 13.80 11.82
CA GLN A 98 -4.61 13.36 13.11
C GLN A 98 -6.15 13.28 13.10
N SER A 99 -6.83 14.25 12.50
CA SER A 99 -8.29 14.22 12.34
C SER A 99 -8.75 13.02 11.50
N ILE A 100 -8.07 12.72 10.39
CA ILE A 100 -8.37 11.56 9.54
C ILE A 100 -8.16 10.26 10.34
N LEU A 101 -7.01 10.11 10.99
CA LEU A 101 -6.69 8.90 11.78
C LEU A 101 -7.69 8.68 12.92
N THR A 102 -8.13 9.76 13.57
CA THR A 102 -9.20 9.72 14.57
C THR A 102 -10.49 9.18 13.98
N ARG A 103 -10.90 9.67 12.79
CA ARG A 103 -12.10 9.18 12.08
C ARG A 103 -11.98 7.74 11.61
N LEU A 104 -10.77 7.26 11.36
CA LEU A 104 -10.49 5.85 11.03
C LEU A 104 -10.42 4.94 12.26
N GLY A 105 -10.75 5.45 13.45
CA GLY A 105 -10.83 4.65 14.67
C GLY A 105 -9.49 4.48 15.39
N ASN A 106 -8.57 5.45 15.25
CA ASN A 106 -7.23 5.40 15.84
C ASN A 106 -6.49 4.09 15.53
N PRO A 107 -6.19 3.85 14.24
CA PRO A 107 -5.55 2.60 13.83
C PRO A 107 -4.23 2.39 14.57
N LYS A 108 -3.83 1.14 14.80
CA LYS A 108 -2.54 0.86 15.45
C LYS A 108 -1.35 0.95 14.48
N TYR A 109 -1.61 0.62 13.23
CA TYR A 109 -0.61 0.49 12.17
C TYR A 109 -1.00 1.33 10.97
N PHE A 110 0.00 1.75 10.20
CA PHE A 110 -0.17 2.36 8.89
C PHE A 110 0.94 1.88 7.96
N VAL A 111 0.69 2.00 6.65
CA VAL A 111 1.72 1.76 5.63
C VAL A 111 2.41 3.08 5.32
N ASN A 112 3.72 3.10 5.49
CA ASN A 112 4.58 4.19 5.07
C ASN A 112 5.20 3.86 3.71
N THR A 113 5.08 4.78 2.76
CA THR A 113 5.59 4.63 1.40
C THR A 113 6.78 5.55 1.14
N ASN A 114 7.49 6.01 2.18
CA ASN A 114 8.72 6.78 2.05
C ASN A 114 9.64 6.13 0.97
N PRO A 115 10.23 6.93 0.06
CA PRO A 115 11.20 6.44 -0.92
C PRO A 115 12.29 5.51 -0.36
N GLU A 116 12.73 5.70 0.89
CA GLU A 116 13.79 4.89 1.50
C GLU A 116 13.37 3.44 1.76
N ALA A 117 12.12 3.20 2.15
CA ALA A 117 11.61 1.86 2.41
C ALA A 117 10.08 1.82 2.49
N LEU A 118 9.49 0.87 1.77
CA LEU A 118 8.10 0.45 1.97
C LEU A 118 8.00 -0.38 3.25
N ASN A 119 7.26 0.10 4.25
CA ASN A 119 7.13 -0.61 5.53
C ASN A 119 5.78 -0.38 6.21
N ILE A 120 5.54 -1.17 7.25
CA ILE A 120 4.42 -1.01 8.17
C ILE A 120 4.99 -0.46 9.48
N SER A 121 4.47 0.68 9.92
CA SER A 121 4.92 1.36 11.12
C SER A 121 3.79 1.45 12.15
N ALA A 122 4.17 1.46 13.43
CA ALA A 122 3.27 1.83 14.51
C ALA A 122 3.02 3.34 14.47
N LEU A 123 1.77 3.77 14.65
CA LEU A 123 1.41 5.21 14.56
C LEU A 123 2.09 6.09 15.61
N GLU A 124 2.56 5.52 16.73
CA GLU A 124 3.34 6.22 17.75
C GLU A 124 4.60 6.89 17.18
N GLN A 125 5.15 6.37 16.07
CA GLN A 125 6.35 6.93 15.43
C GLN A 125 6.08 8.14 14.54
N VAL A 126 4.81 8.42 14.18
CA VAL A 126 4.45 9.55 13.29
C VAL A 126 4.55 10.90 14.03
N PHE A 127 4.28 10.90 15.33
CA PHE A 127 4.17 12.12 16.13
C PHE A 127 5.36 12.37 17.05
N VAL A 128 6.14 11.34 17.41
CA VAL A 128 7.28 11.48 18.35
C VAL A 128 8.51 12.21 17.74
N GLY A 129 8.56 12.37 16.43
CA GLY A 129 9.66 13.08 15.75
C GLY A 129 9.55 14.60 15.68
N ARG A 130 8.47 15.23 16.19
CA ARG A 130 8.17 16.66 15.92
C ARG A 130 8.11 17.59 17.14
N ASP A 131 8.19 17.05 18.37
CA ASP A 131 8.29 17.85 19.60
C ASP A 131 9.73 18.37 19.89
N LYS A 132 10.67 18.20 18.94
CA LYS A 132 12.06 18.66 19.06
C LYS A 132 12.49 19.59 17.92
N ALA A 133 11.58 20.39 17.38
CA ALA A 133 11.90 21.50 16.46
C ALA A 133 11.56 22.84 17.11
#